data_AF-A0A399J728-F1
#
_entry.id   AF-A0A399J728-F1
#
_cell.length_a   1.000
_cell.length_b   1.000
_cell.length_c   1.000
_cell.angle_alpha   90.00
_cell.angle_beta   90.00
_cell.angle_gamma   90.00
#
_symmetry.space_group_name_H-M   'P 1'
#
loop_
_entity.id
_entity.type
_entity.pdbx_description
1 polymer ?
#
loop_
_entity_poly.entity_id
_entity_poly.type
_entity_poly.pdbx_seq_one_letter_code
_entity_poly.pdbx_strand_id
1 'polypeptide(L)'
;MDDDKVALAGEFALGLLQGQDRQDALHALNIDPQMRAAVQAWEEDFATCFFGAATVDATPPGAAWSRIETTLFGARPVPIWRRALQVAVAPENRGLVIALALAKIGLLAWILYLFL
;
A
#
# COMPACT_ATOMS: atom_id res chain seq x y z
N MET A 1 -16.69 -32.49 -10.44
CA MET A 1 -17.17 -31.12 -10.68
C MET A 1 -17.52 -31.04 -12.14
N ASP A 2 -18.50 -30.22 -12.52
CA ASP A 2 -18.87 -30.05 -13.93
C ASP A 2 -17.78 -29.25 -14.66
N ASP A 3 -17.32 -29.74 -15.83
CA ASP A 3 -16.17 -29.16 -16.54
C ASP A 3 -16.47 -27.73 -17.03
N ASP A 4 -17.71 -27.47 -17.45
CA ASP A 4 -18.16 -26.14 -17.86
C ASP A 4 -18.10 -25.13 -16.71
N LYS A 5 -18.43 -25.59 -15.49
CA LYS A 5 -18.34 -24.76 -14.28
C LYS A 5 -16.89 -24.47 -13.89
N VAL A 6 -15.99 -25.44 -14.07
CA VAL A 6 -14.54 -25.25 -13.83
C VAL A 6 -14.00 -24.19 -14.80
N ALA A 7 -14.37 -24.26 -16.07
CA ALA A 7 -13.97 -23.29 -17.09
C ALA A 7 -14.51 -21.88 -16.76
N LEU A 8 -15.80 -21.76 -16.43
CA LEU A 8 -16.42 -20.49 -16.06
C LEU A 8 -15.76 -19.86 -14.83
N ALA A 9 -15.40 -20.67 -13.82
CA ALA A 9 -14.68 -20.20 -12.65
C ALA A 9 -13.29 -19.64 -13.01
N GLY A 10 -12.60 -20.26 -13.97
CA GLY A 10 -11.31 -19.79 -14.47
C GLY A 10 -11.43 -18.47 -15.23
N GLU A 11 -12.44 -18.35 -16.10
CA GLU A 11 -12.74 -17.09 -16.80
C GLU A 11 -13.11 -15.97 -15.84
N PHE A 12 -13.87 -16.28 -14.79
CA PHE A 12 -14.17 -15.34 -13.72
C PHE A 12 -12.90 -14.90 -12.98
N ALA A 13 -12.05 -15.85 -12.56
CA ALA A 13 -10.81 -15.57 -11.82
C ALA A 13 -9.84 -14.69 -12.64
N LEU A 14 -9.77 -14.88 -13.95
CA LEU A 14 -8.98 -14.05 -14.87
C LEU A 14 -9.64 -12.70 -15.19
N GLY A 15 -10.88 -12.46 -14.76
CA GLY A 15 -11.63 -11.24 -15.05
C GLY A 15 -12.07 -11.11 -16.51
N LEU A 16 -12.25 -12.23 -17.23
CA LEU A 16 -12.62 -12.25 -18.64
C LEU A 16 -14.12 -12.09 -18.87
N LEU A 17 -14.95 -12.41 -17.87
CA LEU A 17 -16.40 -12.29 -17.95
C LEU A 17 -16.87 -10.83 -17.96
N GLN A 18 -17.88 -10.56 -18.78
CA GLN A 18 -18.46 -9.23 -18.96
C GLN A 18 -19.99 -9.26 -18.85
N GLY A 19 -20.59 -8.08 -18.64
CA GLY A 19 -22.04 -7.91 -18.65
C GLY A 19 -22.78 -8.87 -17.71
N GLN A 20 -23.74 -9.61 -18.27
CA GLN A 20 -24.60 -10.52 -17.53
C GLN A 20 -23.82 -11.72 -16.98
N ASP A 21 -22.92 -12.33 -17.76
CA ASP A 21 -22.17 -13.51 -17.34
C ASP A 21 -21.34 -13.26 -16.08
N ARG A 22 -20.78 -12.05 -15.96
CA ARG A 22 -20.08 -11.62 -14.74
C ARG A 22 -21.02 -11.49 -13.55
N GLN A 23 -22.22 -10.95 -13.75
CA GLN A 23 -23.22 -10.82 -12.68
C GLN A 23 -23.72 -12.18 -12.22
N ASP A 24 -23.94 -13.11 -13.15
CA ASP A 24 -24.40 -14.46 -12.86
C ASP A 24 -23.32 -15.25 -12.12
N ALA A 25 -22.05 -15.13 -12.52
CA ALA A 25 -20.92 -15.72 -11.79
C ALA A 25 -20.77 -15.13 -10.38
N LEU A 26 -20.93 -13.81 -10.21
CA LEU A 26 -20.94 -13.16 -8.89
C LEU A 26 -22.11 -13.64 -8.02
N HIS A 27 -23.28 -13.84 -8.60
CA HIS A 27 -24.42 -14.40 -7.90
C HIS A 27 -24.14 -15.84 -7.46
N ALA A 28 -23.64 -16.67 -8.37
CA ALA A 28 -23.26 -18.06 -8.12
C ALA A 28 -22.22 -18.16 -6.99
N LEU A 29 -21.22 -17.27 -6.94
CA LEU A 29 -20.24 -17.24 -5.85
C LEU A 29 -20.85 -17.01 -4.46
N ASN A 30 -21.99 -16.30 -4.37
CA ASN A 30 -22.66 -16.08 -3.10
C ASN A 30 -23.46 -17.29 -2.61
N ILE A 31 -23.95 -18.13 -3.53
CA ILE A 31 -24.92 -19.19 -3.21
C ILE A 31 -24.39 -20.61 -3.40
N ASP A 32 -23.36 -20.81 -4.24
CA ASP A 32 -22.80 -22.11 -4.61
C ASP A 32 -21.39 -22.29 -4.01
N PRO A 33 -21.23 -23.14 -2.98
CA PRO A 33 -19.92 -23.46 -2.41
C PRO A 33 -18.95 -24.11 -3.41
N GLN A 34 -19.44 -24.86 -4.40
CA GLN A 34 -18.58 -25.50 -5.40
C GLN A 34 -17.97 -24.46 -6.35
N MET A 35 -18.75 -23.45 -6.74
CA MET A 35 -18.25 -22.32 -7.53
C MET A 35 -17.14 -21.57 -6.79
N ARG A 36 -17.30 -21.34 -5.47
CA ARG A 36 -16.25 -20.72 -4.65
C ARG A 36 -14.98 -21.55 -4.59
N ALA A 37 -15.11 -22.87 -4.38
CA ALA A 37 -13.97 -23.77 -4.36
C ALA A 37 -13.24 -23.81 -5.72
N ALA A 38 -13.99 -23.76 -6.82
CA ALA A 38 -13.44 -23.71 -8.18
C ALA A 38 -12.65 -22.42 -8.44
N VAL A 39 -13.21 -21.26 -8.08
CA VAL A 39 -12.52 -19.97 -8.24
C VAL A 39 -11.27 -19.92 -7.37
N GLN A 40 -11.36 -20.38 -6.11
CA GLN A 40 -10.20 -20.44 -5.23
C GLN A 40 -9.07 -21.30 -5.81
N ALA A 41 -9.39 -22.47 -6.36
CA ALA A 41 -8.38 -23.35 -6.97
C ALA A 41 -7.66 -22.65 -8.14
N TRP A 42 -8.39 -21.93 -8.99
CA TRP A 42 -7.80 -21.13 -10.07
C TRP A 42 -6.95 -19.98 -9.55
N GLU A 43 -7.41 -19.25 -8.53
CA GLU A 43 -6.63 -18.16 -7.91
C GLU A 43 -5.30 -18.68 -7.32
N GLU A 44 -5.33 -19.83 -6.65
CA GLU A 44 -4.14 -20.50 -6.12
C GLU A 44 -3.17 -20.91 -7.23
N ASP A 45 -3.68 -21.52 -8.31
CA ASP A 45 -2.88 -21.91 -9.46
C ASP A 45 -2.23 -20.68 -10.13
N PHE A 46 -2.98 -19.61 -10.36
CA PHE A 46 -2.43 -18.38 -10.94
C PHE A 46 -1.42 -17.68 -10.03
N ALA A 47 -1.60 -17.75 -8.72
CA ALA A 47 -0.65 -17.18 -7.77
C ALA A 47 0.75 -17.78 -7.97
N THR A 48 0.85 -19.08 -8.31
CA THR A 48 2.15 -19.74 -8.58
C THR A 48 2.92 -19.12 -9.74
N CYS A 49 2.22 -18.53 -10.73
CA CYS A 49 2.85 -17.85 -11.86
C CYS A 49 3.64 -16.61 -11.44
N PHE A 50 3.28 -15.97 -10.32
CA PHE A 50 3.93 -14.76 -9.82
C PHE A 50 5.06 -15.04 -8.82
N PHE A 51 4.98 -16.13 -8.05
CA PHE A 51 5.98 -16.45 -7.02
C PHE A 51 7.23 -17.16 -7.55
N GLY A 52 7.15 -17.89 -8.67
CA GLY A 52 8.25 -18.70 -9.20
C GLY A 52 9.00 -18.11 -10.40
N ALA A 53 8.40 -17.14 -11.09
CA ALA A 53 9.03 -16.50 -12.23
C ALA A 53 9.95 -15.36 -11.76
N ALA A 54 11.10 -15.20 -12.39
CA ALA A 54 11.98 -14.02 -12.27
C ALA A 54 11.28 -12.78 -12.85
N THR A 55 10.12 -12.44 -12.31
CA THR A 55 9.41 -11.21 -12.61
C THR A 55 10.22 -10.09 -11.98
N VAL A 56 10.67 -9.17 -12.82
CA VAL A 56 11.34 -7.96 -12.35
C VAL A 56 10.26 -7.09 -11.75
N ASP A 57 10.28 -6.92 -10.44
CA ASP A 57 9.37 -6.01 -9.76
C ASP A 57 9.47 -4.61 -10.38
N ALA A 58 8.34 -4.14 -10.91
CA ALA A 58 8.24 -2.77 -11.39
C ALA A 58 8.22 -1.82 -10.19
N THR A 59 9.13 -0.84 -10.17
CA THR A 59 9.11 0.20 -9.13
C THR A 59 7.87 1.08 -9.31
N PRO A 60 6.95 1.15 -8.33
CA PRO A 60 5.78 2.00 -8.45
C PRO A 60 6.16 3.49 -8.36
N PRO A 61 5.30 4.41 -8.85
CA PRO A 61 5.48 5.84 -8.61
C PRO A 61 5.55 6.12 -7.10
N GLY A 62 6.49 6.97 -6.66
CA GLY A 62 6.72 7.23 -5.23
C GLY A 62 5.49 7.72 -4.44
N ALA A 63 4.49 8.29 -5.12
CA ALA A 63 3.24 8.74 -4.51
C ALA A 63 2.15 7.66 -4.45
N ALA A 64 2.36 6.47 -5.04
CA ALA A 64 1.33 5.43 -5.15
C ALA A 64 0.78 5.01 -3.78
N TRP A 65 1.68 4.76 -2.82
CA TRP A 65 1.29 4.39 -1.45
C TRP A 65 0.45 5.46 -0.76
N SER A 66 0.92 6.71 -0.79
CA SER A 66 0.20 7.83 -0.17
C SER A 66 -1.18 8.08 -0.80
N ARG A 67 -1.32 7.87 -2.11
CA ARG A 67 -2.62 7.96 -2.80
C ARG A 67 -3.58 6.86 -2.36
N ILE A 68 -3.10 5.62 -2.20
CA ILE A 68 -3.90 4.50 -1.69
C ILE A 68 -4.41 4.82 -0.29
N GLU A 69 -3.51 5.23 0.61
CA GLU A 69 -3.87 5.59 1.99
C GLU A 69 -4.92 6.70 2.03
N THR A 70 -4.73 7.75 1.22
CA THR A 70 -5.66 8.89 1.17
C THR A 70 -7.03 8.46 0.63
N THR A 71 -7.07 7.55 -0.34
CA THR A 71 -8.33 7.09 -0.97
C THR A 71 -9.10 6.17 -0.03
N LEU A 72 -8.42 5.24 0.65
CA LEU A 72 -9.07 4.24 1.50
C LEU A 72 -9.43 4.78 2.89
N PHE A 73 -8.59 5.64 3.46
CA PHE A 73 -8.72 6.08 4.86
C PHE A 73 -8.98 7.58 5.01
N GLY A 74 -8.99 8.32 3.90
CA GLY A 74 -9.08 9.78 3.90
C GLY A 74 -7.76 10.45 4.25
N ALA A 75 -7.63 11.74 3.91
CA ALA A 75 -6.51 12.54 4.37
C ALA A 75 -6.69 12.87 5.86
N ARG A 76 -5.87 12.29 6.74
CA ARG A 76 -5.77 12.81 8.11
C ARG A 76 -4.86 14.04 8.07
N PRO A 77 -5.34 15.26 8.35
CA PRO A 77 -4.47 16.42 8.42
C PRO A 77 -3.49 16.20 9.57
N VAL A 78 -2.26 15.85 9.23
CA VAL A 78 -1.19 15.72 10.22
C VAL A 78 -0.74 17.15 10.54
N PRO A 79 -0.85 17.62 11.79
CA PRO A 79 -0.44 18.97 12.12
C PRO A 79 1.06 19.14 11.82
N ILE A 80 1.43 20.32 11.32
CA ILE A 80 2.77 20.61 10.79
C ILE A 80 3.88 20.29 11.80
N TRP A 81 3.62 20.51 13.09
CA TRP A 81 4.56 20.19 14.16
C TRP A 81 4.86 18.68 14.29
N ARG A 82 3.88 17.79 14.03
CA ARG A 82 4.10 16.33 14.04
C ARG A 82 4.93 15.87 12.85
N ARG A 83 4.72 16.47 11.68
CA ARG A 83 5.57 16.23 10.51
C ARG A 83 7.01 16.69 10.78
N ALA A 84 7.18 17.88 11.36
CA ALA A 84 8.50 18.37 11.74
C ALA A 84 9.20 17.46 12.76
N LEU A 85 8.45 16.90 13.73
CA LEU A 85 8.99 15.97 14.72
C LEU A 85 9.45 14.65 14.07
N GLN A 86 8.67 14.10 13.15
CA GLN A 86 9.04 12.87 12.41
C GLN A 86 10.30 13.06 11.58
N VAL A 87 10.41 14.20 10.88
CA VAL A 87 11.61 14.57 10.12
C VAL A 87 12.80 14.72 11.07
N ALA A 88 12.63 15.34 12.24
CA ALA A 88 13.72 15.50 13.21
C ALA A 88 14.19 14.19 13.86
N VAL A 89 13.30 13.19 14.01
CA VAL A 89 13.63 11.89 14.61
C VAL A 89 14.22 10.89 13.59
N ALA A 90 14.04 11.15 12.30
CA ALA A 90 14.57 10.30 11.23
C ALA A 90 16.12 10.21 11.28
N PRO A 91 16.70 9.01 11.15
CA PRO A 91 18.14 8.80 11.31
C PRO A 91 18.99 9.59 10.30
N GLU A 92 18.49 9.83 9.09
CA GLU A 92 19.15 10.65 8.08
C GLU A 92 19.34 12.12 8.48
N ASN A 93 18.51 12.65 9.40
CA ASN A 93 18.51 14.07 9.75
C ASN A 93 19.25 14.40 11.05
N ARG A 94 19.82 13.39 11.73
CA ARG A 94 20.49 13.56 13.04
C ARG A 94 21.61 14.61 13.02
N GLY A 95 22.42 14.64 11.95
CA GLY A 95 23.51 15.62 11.81
C GLY A 95 23.02 17.06 11.76
N LEU A 96 21.95 17.32 11.00
CA LEU A 96 21.31 18.65 10.90
C LEU A 96 20.69 19.07 12.24
N VAL A 97 20.04 18.15 12.96
CA VAL A 97 19.45 18.44 14.28
C VAL A 97 20.52 18.85 15.29
N ILE A 98 21.64 18.12 15.35
CA ILE A 98 22.76 18.44 16.26
C ILE A 98 23.37 19.80 15.91
N ALA A 99 23.60 20.09 14.63
CA ALA A 99 24.16 21.37 14.19
C ALA A 99 23.25 22.56 14.58
N LEU A 100 21.94 22.43 14.36
CA LEU A 100 20.95 23.42 14.77
C LEU A 100 20.91 23.63 16.30
N ALA A 101 21.00 22.54 17.07
CA ALA A 101 21.04 22.60 18.53
C ALA A 101 22.27 23.36 19.03
N LEU A 102 23.46 23.04 18.49
CA LEU A 102 24.72 23.73 18.83
C LEU A 102 24.68 25.21 18.46
N ALA A 103 24.20 25.53 17.26
CA ALA A 103 24.06 26.92 16.82
C ALA A 103 23.13 27.71 17.76
N LYS A 104 22.01 27.10 18.17
CA LYS A 104 21.05 27.73 19.09
C LYS A 104 21.62 27.93 20.49
N ILE A 105 22.39 26.97 21.01
CA ILE A 105 23.08 27.10 22.30
C ILE A 105 24.13 28.20 22.23
N GLY A 106 24.92 28.25 21.16
CA GLY A 106 25.93 29.29 20.94
C GLY A 106 25.31 30.69 20.88
N LEU A 107 24.17 30.84 20.17
CA LEU A 107 23.42 32.09 20.12
C LEU A 107 22.94 32.52 21.51
N LEU A 108 22.36 31.60 22.30
CA LEU A 108 21.88 31.92 23.65
C LEU A 108 23.03 32.31 24.59
N ALA A 109 24.16 31.61 24.52
CA ALA A 109 25.36 31.95 25.28
C ALA A 109 25.91 33.33 24.89
N TRP A 110 25.93 33.64 23.59
CA TRP A 110 26.31 34.96 23.09
C TRP A 110 25.39 36.06 23.60
N ILE A 111 24.07 35.86 23.51
CA ILE A 111 23.09 36.82 24.01
C ILE A 111 23.28 37.03 25.50
N LEU A 112 23.41 35.96 26.29
CA LEU A 112 23.61 36.06 27.74
C LEU A 112 24.91 36.79 28.09
N TYR A 113 25.98 36.55 27.32
CA TYR A 113 27.24 37.29 27.45
C TYR A 113 27.09 38.79 27.17
N LEU A 114 26.25 39.20 26.21
CA LEU A 114 25.99 40.61 25.93
C LEU A 114 25.21 41.34 27.03
N PHE A 115 24.47 40.61 27.86
CA PHE A 115 23.62 41.15 28.94
C PHE A 115 24.24 40.99 30.34
N LEU A 116 25.46 40.43 30.45
CA LEU A 116 26.22 40.27 31.70
C LEU A 116 27.36 41.29 31.76
#